data_AF-A0AAV6PMD4-F1
#
_entry.id   AF-A0AAV6PMD4-F1
#
_cell.length_a   1.000
_cell.length_b   1.000
_cell.length_c   1.000
_cell.angle_alpha   90.00
_cell.angle_beta   90.00
_cell.angle_gamma   90.00
#
_symmetry.space_group_name_H-M   'P 1'
#
loop_
_entity.id
_entity.type
_entity.pdbx_description
1 polymer ?
#
loop_
_entity_poly.entity_id
_entity_poly.type
_entity_poly.pdbx_seq_one_letter_code
_entity_poly.pdbx_strand_id
1 'polypeptide(L)'
;MPWVSGGKRRESSELPLPAGWEEARDYDGRVFFIDHNTRQTSWIDPRDRITKPLSFADCVGDELPLGWEEVYDQQVGVYYIDHINKTTQIENPRTQWRQEQERMLKEYLVVAQEALRAKKEMYLVKQQRLELAQQEMLLFHELSEDNRSITSTLSGSSSSAKYDPDQIKVEIACRRERLSRLKQELAQVKQELQYKEMGVETLQE
;
A
#
# COMPACT_ATOMS: atom_id res chain seq x y z
N MET A 1 -21.51 -41.97 -13.52
CA MET A 1 -22.52 -41.70 -12.46
C MET A 1 -22.86 -40.22 -12.54
N PRO A 2 -24.14 -39.81 -12.40
CA PRO A 2 -24.54 -38.44 -12.74
C PRO A 2 -24.04 -37.44 -11.70
N TRP A 3 -23.36 -36.41 -12.20
CA TRP A 3 -22.83 -35.27 -11.46
C TRP A 3 -23.97 -34.51 -10.77
N VAL A 4 -23.90 -34.35 -9.45
CA VAL A 4 -24.84 -33.53 -8.69
C VAL A 4 -24.14 -32.22 -8.35
N SER A 5 -24.16 -31.23 -9.25
CA SER A 5 -23.71 -29.88 -8.86
C SER A 5 -24.78 -29.25 -7.95
N GLY A 6 -24.52 -29.29 -6.64
CA GLY A 6 -25.31 -28.68 -5.58
C GLY A 6 -24.99 -27.20 -5.47
N GLY A 7 -25.70 -26.38 -6.22
CA GLY A 7 -25.65 -24.92 -6.10
C GLY A 7 -26.86 -24.36 -6.85
N LYS A 8 -27.44 -23.25 -6.37
CA LYS A 8 -28.62 -22.55 -6.93
C LYS A 8 -28.47 -22.27 -8.44
N ARG A 9 -28.65 -23.28 -9.29
CA ARG A 9 -28.65 -23.16 -10.76
C ARG A 9 -30.00 -22.72 -11.32
N ARG A 10 -31.00 -22.59 -10.44
CA ARG A 10 -32.40 -22.38 -10.80
C ARG A 10 -32.69 -20.97 -11.35
N GLU A 11 -31.92 -19.97 -10.94
CA GLU A 11 -32.22 -18.57 -11.29
C GLU A 11 -31.75 -18.19 -12.71
N SER A 12 -30.65 -18.80 -13.19
CA SER A 12 -30.14 -18.51 -14.54
C SER A 12 -30.88 -19.30 -15.64
N SER A 13 -31.46 -20.45 -15.31
CA SER A 13 -32.29 -21.23 -16.24
C SER A 13 -33.62 -20.58 -16.62
N GLU A 14 -34.06 -19.55 -15.90
CA GLU A 14 -35.31 -18.83 -16.18
C GLU A 14 -35.16 -17.79 -17.29
N LEU A 15 -33.95 -17.30 -17.56
CA LEU A 15 -33.66 -16.35 -18.63
C LEU A 15 -33.52 -17.09 -19.97
N PRO A 16 -33.87 -16.52 -21.14
CA PRO A 16 -33.57 -17.14 -22.44
C PRO A 16 -32.06 -17.15 -22.72
N LEU A 17 -31.56 -18.10 -23.52
CA LEU A 17 -30.16 -18.10 -23.95
C LEU A 17 -29.95 -16.92 -24.91
N PRO A 18 -28.77 -16.26 -24.90
CA PRO A 18 -28.46 -15.25 -25.90
C PRO A 18 -28.50 -15.82 -27.32
N ALA A 19 -28.69 -14.94 -28.31
CA ALA A 19 -28.76 -15.37 -29.70
C ALA A 19 -27.48 -16.12 -30.14
N GLY A 20 -27.66 -17.27 -30.79
CA GLY A 20 -26.57 -18.12 -31.23
C GLY A 20 -25.97 -19.02 -30.14
N TRP A 21 -26.53 -19.04 -28.93
CA TRP A 21 -26.13 -19.99 -27.90
C TRP A 21 -27.09 -21.19 -27.82
N GLU A 22 -26.53 -22.38 -27.60
CA GLU A 22 -27.26 -23.63 -27.45
C GLU A 22 -26.79 -24.38 -26.19
N GLU A 23 -27.74 -24.96 -25.44
CA GLU A 23 -27.45 -25.85 -24.32
C GLU A 23 -27.38 -27.29 -24.83
N ALA A 24 -26.29 -27.99 -24.53
CA ALA A 24 -26.08 -29.40 -24.85
C ALA A 24 -25.64 -30.18 -23.61
N ARG A 25 -25.65 -31.51 -23.71
CA ARG A 25 -25.20 -32.42 -22.64
C ARG A 25 -24.14 -33.37 -23.16
N ASP A 26 -23.12 -33.61 -22.36
CA ASP A 26 -22.09 -34.60 -22.65
C ASP A 26 -22.59 -36.03 -22.38
N TYR A 27 -21.71 -37.02 -22.58
CA TYR A 27 -22.01 -38.44 -22.37
C TYR A 27 -22.25 -38.79 -20.88
N ASP A 28 -21.71 -37.97 -19.96
CA ASP A 28 -21.90 -38.10 -18.52
C ASP A 28 -23.15 -37.35 -18.02
N GLY A 29 -23.87 -36.69 -18.93
CA GLY A 29 -25.05 -35.88 -18.65
C GLY A 29 -24.76 -34.48 -18.12
N ARG A 30 -23.49 -34.03 -18.12
CA ARG A 30 -23.09 -32.69 -17.73
C ARG A 30 -23.48 -31.69 -18.82
N VAL A 31 -24.10 -30.60 -18.39
CA VAL A 31 -24.53 -29.53 -19.30
C VAL A 31 -23.32 -28.70 -19.71
N PHE A 32 -23.24 -28.37 -20.99
CA PHE A 32 -22.31 -27.40 -21.56
C PHE A 32 -23.02 -26.52 -22.60
N PHE A 33 -22.40 -25.41 -22.96
CA PHE A 33 -22.97 -24.42 -23.86
C PHE A 33 -22.15 -24.31 -25.14
N ILE A 34 -22.83 -24.18 -26.27
CA ILE A 34 -22.25 -24.04 -27.60
C ILE A 34 -22.55 -22.62 -28.08
N ASP A 35 -21.52 -21.83 -28.37
CA ASP A 35 -21.65 -20.54 -29.02
C ASP A 35 -21.44 -20.72 -30.53
N HIS A 36 -22.53 -20.68 -31.29
CA HIS A 36 -22.52 -20.78 -32.75
C HIS A 36 -21.91 -19.55 -33.45
N ASN A 37 -21.86 -18.40 -32.77
CA ASN A 37 -21.27 -17.18 -33.32
C ASN A 37 -19.75 -17.32 -33.41
N THR A 38 -19.12 -17.83 -32.34
CA THR A 38 -17.66 -18.03 -32.27
C THR A 38 -17.23 -19.46 -32.59
N ARG A 39 -18.19 -20.38 -32.72
CA ARG A 39 -18.00 -21.83 -32.90
C ARG A 39 -17.16 -22.45 -31.77
N GLN A 40 -17.42 -22.00 -30.55
CA GLN A 40 -16.73 -22.48 -29.34
C GLN A 40 -17.71 -23.17 -28.39
N THR A 41 -17.17 -24.00 -27.50
CA THR A 41 -17.93 -24.62 -26.42
C THR A 41 -17.40 -24.14 -25.07
N SER A 42 -18.28 -24.03 -24.08
CA SER A 42 -17.97 -23.53 -22.75
C SER A 42 -18.75 -24.29 -21.68
N TRP A 43 -18.13 -24.49 -20.53
CA TRP A 43 -18.80 -24.99 -19.32
C TRP A 43 -19.51 -23.89 -18.53
N ILE A 44 -19.27 -22.62 -18.90
CA ILE A 44 -19.86 -21.44 -18.26
C ILE A 44 -21.15 -21.08 -19.00
N ASP A 45 -22.27 -20.98 -18.27
CA ASP A 45 -23.53 -20.48 -18.83
C ASP A 45 -23.33 -19.02 -19.26
N PRO A 46 -23.61 -18.65 -20.53
CA PRO A 46 -23.49 -17.26 -20.97
C PRO A 46 -24.34 -16.28 -20.15
N ARG A 47 -25.41 -16.76 -19.49
CA ARG A 47 -26.29 -15.97 -18.62
C ARG A 47 -25.68 -15.71 -17.24
N ASP A 48 -24.73 -16.53 -16.80
CA ASP A 48 -24.07 -16.35 -15.51
C ASP A 48 -23.36 -15.00 -15.41
N ARG A 49 -23.01 -14.37 -16.53
CA ARG A 49 -22.43 -13.01 -16.53
C ARG A 49 -23.36 -11.94 -15.95
N ILE A 50 -24.67 -12.22 -15.90
CA ILE A 50 -25.70 -11.31 -15.39
C ILE A 50 -26.08 -11.66 -13.96
N THR A 51 -26.06 -12.94 -13.61
CA THR A 51 -26.56 -13.46 -12.33
C THR A 51 -25.48 -13.73 -11.29
N LYS A 52 -24.24 -14.01 -11.70
CA LYS A 52 -23.12 -14.29 -10.79
C LYS A 52 -22.22 -13.07 -10.58
N PRO A 53 -21.60 -12.96 -9.39
CA PRO A 53 -20.60 -11.94 -9.12
C PRO A 53 -19.41 -12.09 -10.07
N LEU A 54 -18.90 -10.97 -10.57
CA LEU A 54 -17.77 -10.95 -11.52
C LEU A 54 -16.43 -11.19 -10.81
N SER A 55 -16.35 -10.88 -9.52
CA SER A 55 -15.14 -11.02 -8.72
C SER A 55 -15.43 -11.64 -7.36
N PHE A 56 -14.38 -12.13 -6.70
CA PHE A 56 -14.47 -12.63 -5.32
C PHE A 56 -14.91 -11.56 -4.32
N ALA A 57 -14.70 -10.28 -4.61
CA ALA A 57 -15.10 -9.17 -3.74
C ALA A 57 -16.62 -8.96 -3.72
N ASP A 58 -17.31 -9.34 -4.80
CA ASP A 58 -18.75 -9.18 -4.96
C ASP A 58 -19.54 -10.41 -4.48
N CYS A 59 -18.84 -11.49 -4.08
CA CYS A 59 -19.48 -12.71 -3.61
C CYS A 59 -20.16 -12.51 -2.25
N VAL A 60 -21.42 -12.95 -2.14
CA VAL A 60 -22.18 -12.94 -0.88
C VAL A 60 -22.57 -14.36 -0.48
N GLY A 61 -22.46 -14.67 0.81
CA GLY A 61 -22.86 -15.98 1.35
C GLY A 61 -22.04 -17.12 0.75
N ASP A 62 -22.71 -18.07 0.08
CA ASP A 62 -22.10 -19.27 -0.51
C ASP A 62 -21.89 -19.21 -2.03
N GLU A 63 -22.13 -18.05 -2.64
CA GLU A 63 -21.99 -17.86 -4.08
C GLU A 63 -20.51 -17.77 -4.49
N LEU A 64 -20.20 -18.41 -5.61
CA LEU A 64 -18.90 -18.37 -6.27
C LEU A 64 -18.94 -17.40 -7.46
N PRO A 65 -17.81 -16.76 -7.80
CA PRO A 65 -17.77 -15.83 -8.92
C PRO A 65 -17.90 -16.53 -10.27
N LEU A 66 -18.14 -15.74 -11.30
CA LEU A 66 -18.25 -16.20 -12.69
C LEU A 66 -17.06 -17.11 -13.06
N GLY A 67 -17.38 -18.27 -13.65
CA GLY A 67 -16.38 -19.25 -14.07
C GLY A 67 -15.97 -20.25 -13.00
N TRP A 68 -16.34 -20.03 -11.73
CA TRP A 68 -16.11 -20.99 -10.66
C TRP A 68 -17.32 -21.91 -10.47
N GLU A 69 -17.03 -23.20 -10.29
CA GLU A 69 -18.03 -24.24 -10.02
C GLU A 69 -17.62 -25.05 -8.79
N GLU A 70 -18.57 -25.27 -7.89
CA GLU A 70 -18.44 -26.25 -6.81
C GLU A 70 -18.92 -27.61 -7.31
N VAL A 71 -18.06 -28.62 -7.16
CA VAL A 71 -18.30 -29.97 -7.63
C VAL A 71 -18.03 -30.96 -6.51
N TYR A 72 -18.86 -32.00 -6.44
CA TYR A 72 -18.68 -33.09 -5.49
C TYR A 72 -18.19 -34.34 -6.21
N ASP A 73 -17.13 -34.94 -5.70
CA ASP A 73 -16.68 -36.29 -6.05
C ASP A 73 -16.74 -37.20 -4.82
N GLN A 74 -17.05 -38.48 -5.03
CA GLN A 74 -17.20 -39.45 -3.95
C GLN A 74 -15.88 -39.75 -3.22
N GLN A 75 -14.74 -39.64 -3.92
CA GLN A 75 -13.43 -39.96 -3.33
C GLN A 75 -12.79 -38.74 -2.68
N VAL A 76 -12.86 -37.59 -3.35
CA VAL A 76 -12.20 -36.35 -2.90
C VAL A 76 -13.11 -35.51 -2.00
N GLY A 77 -14.44 -35.64 -2.14
CA GLY A 77 -15.41 -34.75 -1.52
C GLY A 77 -15.68 -33.51 -2.38
N VAL A 78 -16.00 -32.39 -1.73
CA VAL A 78 -16.25 -31.11 -2.42
C VAL A 78 -14.91 -30.52 -2.88
N TYR A 79 -14.85 -30.14 -4.14
CA TYR A 79 -13.73 -29.43 -4.75
C TYR A 79 -14.25 -28.36 -5.74
N TYR A 80 -13.36 -27.47 -6.14
CA TYR A 80 -13.67 -26.29 -6.93
C TYR A 80 -12.97 -26.35 -8.29
N ILE A 81 -13.68 -25.94 -9.34
CA ILE A 81 -13.16 -25.88 -10.70
C ILE A 81 -13.22 -24.43 -11.18
N ASP A 82 -12.09 -23.92 -11.67
CA ASP A 82 -12.00 -22.65 -12.37
C ASP A 82 -12.03 -22.91 -13.88
N HIS A 83 -13.14 -22.57 -14.52
CA HIS A 83 -13.33 -22.74 -15.95
C HIS A 83 -12.65 -21.66 -16.79
N ILE A 84 -12.17 -20.57 -16.19
CA ILE A 84 -11.44 -19.50 -16.88
C ILE A 84 -9.97 -19.92 -16.96
N ASN A 85 -9.37 -20.25 -15.82
CA ASN A 85 -7.95 -20.64 -15.73
C ASN A 85 -7.71 -22.13 -15.98
N LYS A 86 -8.77 -22.92 -16.12
CA LYS A 86 -8.71 -24.38 -16.35
C LYS A 86 -7.97 -25.13 -15.24
N THR A 87 -8.19 -24.72 -13.99
CA THR A 87 -7.59 -25.32 -12.80
C THR A 87 -8.64 -25.96 -11.91
N THR A 88 -8.20 -26.90 -11.07
CA THR A 88 -9.01 -27.51 -10.02
C THR A 88 -8.30 -27.43 -8.69
N GLN A 89 -9.05 -27.28 -7.61
CA GLN A 89 -8.50 -27.17 -6.27
C GLN A 89 -9.48 -27.69 -5.23
N ILE A 90 -8.94 -28.24 -4.13
CA ILE A 90 -9.76 -28.76 -3.01
C ILE A 90 -10.23 -27.60 -2.13
N GLU A 91 -9.36 -26.61 -1.90
CA GLU A 91 -9.65 -25.51 -1.00
C GLU A 91 -10.62 -24.50 -1.63
N ASN A 92 -11.53 -23.96 -0.80
CA ASN A 92 -12.50 -22.97 -1.26
C ASN A 92 -11.78 -21.68 -1.70
N PRO A 93 -11.94 -21.26 -2.96
CA PRO A 93 -11.20 -20.12 -3.51
C PRO A 93 -11.55 -18.79 -2.82
N ARG A 94 -12.72 -18.68 -2.19
CA ARG A 94 -13.13 -17.49 -1.42
C ARG A 94 -12.37 -17.40 -0.11
N THR A 95 -12.10 -18.54 0.53
CA THR A 95 -11.26 -18.61 1.72
C THR A 95 -9.84 -18.19 1.38
N GLN A 96 -9.27 -18.74 0.30
CA GLN A 96 -7.95 -18.36 -0.18
C GLN A 96 -7.88 -16.87 -0.53
N TRP A 97 -8.85 -16.35 -1.26
CA TRP A 97 -8.91 -14.93 -1.61
C TRP A 97 -8.94 -14.05 -0.36
N ARG A 98 -9.77 -14.37 0.64
CA ARG A 98 -9.85 -13.62 1.90
C ARG A 98 -8.53 -13.67 2.67
N GLN A 99 -7.92 -14.84 2.79
CA GLN A 99 -6.62 -15.01 3.44
C GLN A 99 -5.56 -14.18 2.72
N GLU A 100 -5.57 -14.16 1.39
CA GLU A 100 -4.63 -13.38 0.61
C GLU A 100 -4.82 -11.88 0.78
N GLN A 101 -6.07 -11.39 0.81
CA GLN A 101 -6.35 -10.00 1.15
C GLN A 101 -5.85 -9.64 2.55
N GLU A 102 -6.11 -10.49 3.54
CA GLU A 102 -5.64 -10.29 4.91
C GLU A 102 -4.11 -10.30 4.99
N ARG A 103 -3.45 -11.22 4.29
CA ARG A 103 -1.98 -11.29 4.18
C ARG A 103 -1.42 -10.00 3.60
N MET A 104 -1.96 -9.54 2.49
CA MET A 104 -1.52 -8.29 1.84
C MET A 104 -1.68 -7.08 2.74
N LEU A 105 -2.81 -6.95 3.46
CA LEU A 105 -3.04 -5.86 4.39
C LEU A 105 -2.05 -5.90 5.57
N LYS A 106 -1.76 -7.09 6.11
CA LYS A 106 -0.74 -7.26 7.16
C LYS A 106 0.65 -6.87 6.69
N GLU A 107 1.04 -7.28 5.48
CA GLU A 107 2.33 -6.90 4.90
C GLU A 107 2.44 -5.40 4.69
N TYR A 108 1.37 -4.77 4.17
CA TYR A 108 1.33 -3.33 4.00
C TYR A 108 1.43 -2.59 5.33
N LEU A 109 0.74 -3.06 6.38
CA LEU A 109 0.81 -2.50 7.73
C LEU A 109 2.25 -2.54 8.28
N VAL A 110 2.97 -3.65 8.11
CA VAL A 110 4.37 -3.77 8.53
C VAL A 110 5.23 -2.72 7.84
N VAL A 111 5.13 -2.61 6.52
CA VAL A 111 5.89 -1.61 5.74
C VAL A 111 5.54 -0.19 6.17
N ALA A 112 4.27 0.10 6.42
CA ALA A 112 3.81 1.40 6.89
C ALA A 112 4.38 1.73 8.28
N GLN A 113 4.42 0.77 9.20
CA GLN A 113 5.01 0.91 10.53
C GLN A 113 6.53 1.14 10.47
N GLU A 114 7.25 0.42 9.61
CA GLU A 114 8.68 0.63 9.39
C GLU A 114 8.96 2.02 8.80
N ALA A 115 8.18 2.43 7.80
CA ALA A 115 8.28 3.75 7.20
C ALA A 115 7.96 4.88 8.20
N LEU A 116 7.06 4.62 9.16
CA LEU A 116 6.76 5.52 10.26
C LEU A 116 7.93 5.59 11.24
N ARG A 117 8.51 4.45 11.65
CA ARG A 117 9.67 4.38 12.55
C ARG A 117 10.86 5.14 11.96
N ALA A 118 11.20 4.90 10.69
CA ALA A 118 12.28 5.62 10.01
C ALA A 118 12.01 7.14 9.96
N LYS A 119 10.74 7.55 9.81
CA LYS A 119 10.37 8.98 9.85
C LYS A 119 10.59 9.58 11.25
N LYS A 120 10.25 8.85 12.32
CA LYS A 120 10.51 9.27 13.71
C LYS A 120 12.01 9.42 13.97
N GLU A 121 12.82 8.47 13.54
CA GLU A 121 14.28 8.55 13.66
C GLU A 121 14.85 9.77 12.92
N MET A 122 14.42 10.01 11.68
CA MET A 122 14.84 11.19 10.92
C MET A 122 14.41 12.50 11.61
N TYR A 123 13.21 12.54 12.20
CA TYR A 123 12.76 13.69 12.98
C TYR A 123 13.70 13.96 14.16
N LEU A 124 14.05 12.92 14.94
CA LEU A 124 14.97 13.04 16.07
C LEU A 124 16.36 13.52 15.63
N VAL A 125 16.90 12.97 14.53
CA VAL A 125 18.19 13.42 13.97
C VAL A 125 18.13 14.89 13.55
N LYS A 126 17.04 15.34 12.92
CA LYS A 126 16.88 16.75 12.54
C LYS A 126 16.75 17.65 13.76
N GLN A 127 16.05 17.21 14.80
CA GLN A 127 15.95 17.92 16.07
C GLN A 127 17.33 18.09 16.72
N GLN A 128 18.12 17.02 16.80
CA GLN A 128 19.48 17.07 17.34
C GLN A 128 20.40 17.99 16.49
N ARG A 129 20.31 17.91 15.15
CA ARG A 129 21.07 18.80 14.25
C ARG A 129 20.72 20.28 14.45
N LEU A 130 19.44 20.57 14.72
CA LEU A 130 19.00 21.93 15.02
C LEU A 130 19.58 22.41 16.35
N GLU A 131 19.55 21.58 17.39
CA GLU A 131 20.12 21.91 18.70
C GLU A 131 21.63 22.17 18.63
N LEU A 132 22.38 21.28 17.96
CA LEU A 132 23.82 21.48 17.73
C LEU A 132 24.09 22.79 16.98
N ALA A 133 23.32 23.09 15.93
CA ALA A 133 23.48 24.35 15.19
C ALA A 133 23.16 25.59 16.05
N GLN A 134 22.24 25.48 17.01
CA GLN A 134 21.94 26.55 17.97
C GLN A 134 23.11 26.73 18.95
N GLN A 135 23.66 25.64 19.48
CA GLN A 135 24.83 25.66 20.35
C GLN A 135 26.06 26.24 19.63
N GLU A 136 26.33 25.84 18.39
CA GLU A 136 27.38 26.42 17.53
C GLU A 136 27.21 27.93 17.37
N MET A 137 25.97 28.41 17.20
CA MET A 137 25.68 29.84 17.10
C MET A 137 25.95 30.58 18.42
N LEU A 138 25.60 30.00 19.57
CA LEU A 138 25.86 30.57 20.89
C LEU A 138 27.37 30.65 21.17
N LEU A 139 28.10 29.56 20.92
CA LEU A 139 29.55 29.51 21.10
C LEU A 139 30.26 30.53 20.21
N PHE A 140 29.83 30.67 18.95
CA PHE A 140 30.38 31.67 18.05
C PHE A 140 30.15 33.10 18.57
N HIS A 141 28.98 33.37 19.17
CA HIS A 141 28.69 34.66 19.78
C HIS A 141 29.61 34.94 20.98
N GLU A 142 29.81 33.97 21.86
CA GLU A 142 30.68 34.08 23.04
C GLU A 142 32.15 34.37 22.64
N LEU A 143 32.71 33.59 21.72
CA LEU A 143 34.06 33.79 21.19
C LEU A 143 34.24 35.14 20.46
N SER A 144 33.16 35.65 19.85
CA SER A 144 33.15 36.96 19.21
C SER A 144 33.13 38.12 20.22
N GLU A 145 32.54 37.93 21.40
CA GLU A 145 32.47 38.95 22.45
C GLU A 145 33.77 39.01 23.29
N ASP A 146 34.39 37.86 23.61
CA ASP A 146 35.66 37.79 24.34
C ASP A 146 36.84 38.42 23.56
N ASN A 147 36.79 38.40 22.23
CA ASN A 147 37.78 39.10 21.41
C ASN A 147 37.60 40.63 21.39
N ARG A 148 36.40 41.16 21.73
CA ARG A 148 36.15 42.61 21.79
C ARG A 148 36.72 43.24 23.07
N SER A 149 36.82 42.46 24.15
CA SER A 149 37.32 42.94 25.45
C SER A 149 38.86 43.00 25.52
N ILE A 150 39.59 42.22 24.71
CA ILE A 150 41.07 42.20 24.68
C ILE A 150 41.66 43.35 23.84
N THR A 151 40.88 43.95 22.94
CA THR A 151 41.33 45.06 22.06
C THR A 151 41.44 46.44 22.71
N SER A 152 41.23 46.57 24.03
CA SER A 152 41.19 47.89 24.70
C SER A 152 42.50 48.34 25.37
N THR A 153 43.64 47.63 25.27
CA THR A 153 44.90 48.08 25.92
C THR A 153 46.24 47.84 25.20
N LEU A 154 46.29 47.42 23.93
CA LEU A 154 47.58 47.20 23.24
C LEU A 154 47.73 48.04 21.97
N SER A 155 48.30 49.23 22.13
CA SER A 155 48.91 50.01 21.06
C SER A 155 50.26 49.38 20.68
N GLY A 156 50.33 48.74 19.51
CA GLY A 156 51.58 48.17 19.01
C GLY A 156 51.41 47.62 17.61
N SER A 157 51.94 48.36 16.63
CA SER A 157 51.91 48.06 15.20
C SER A 157 52.24 46.60 14.88
N SER A 158 51.28 45.85 14.35
CA SER A 158 51.54 44.74 13.42
C SER A 158 50.33 44.55 12.51
N SER A 159 50.59 44.54 11.20
CA SER A 159 49.62 44.34 10.13
C SER A 159 49.01 42.94 10.23
N SER A 160 47.89 42.83 10.91
CA SER A 160 47.12 41.59 10.93
C SER A 160 45.65 41.94 10.85
N ALA A 161 45.13 42.02 9.62
CA ALA A 161 43.71 41.93 9.34
C ALA A 161 43.21 40.53 9.71
N LYS A 162 43.19 40.21 11.01
CA LYS A 162 42.90 38.85 11.50
C LYS A 162 41.41 38.51 11.40
N TYR A 163 40.53 39.52 11.44
CA TYR A 163 39.10 39.36 11.22
C TYR A 163 38.50 40.64 10.60
N ASP A 164 37.86 40.49 9.44
CA ASP A 164 37.08 41.53 8.78
C ASP A 164 35.65 41.59 9.38
N PRO A 165 35.19 42.73 9.91
CA PRO A 165 33.84 42.88 10.47
C PRO A 165 32.72 42.45 9.50
N ASP A 166 32.92 42.64 8.20
CA ASP A 166 31.92 42.25 7.21
C ASP A 166 31.92 40.74 6.97
N GLN A 167 33.09 40.09 7.07
CA GLN A 167 33.20 38.62 7.05
C GLN A 167 32.45 37.98 8.23
N ILE A 168 32.56 38.53 9.44
CA ILE A 168 31.82 38.04 10.63
C ILE A 168 30.31 38.18 10.43
N LYS A 169 29.83 39.32 9.90
CA LYS A 169 28.41 39.53 9.62
C LYS A 169 27.87 38.52 8.60
N VAL A 170 28.62 38.26 7.54
CA VAL A 170 28.27 37.26 6.52
C VAL A 170 28.18 35.87 7.15
N GLU A 171 29.13 35.51 8.02
CA GLU A 171 29.13 34.21 8.69
C GLU A 171 27.94 34.04 9.66
N ILE A 172 27.58 35.09 10.40
CA ILE A 172 26.38 35.12 11.26
C ILE A 172 25.12 34.97 10.41
N ALA A 173 25.03 35.68 9.28
CA ALA A 173 23.88 35.60 8.38
C ALA A 173 23.73 34.18 7.81
N CYS A 174 24.82 33.55 7.37
CA CYS A 174 24.84 32.18 6.86
C CYS A 174 24.39 31.15 7.93
N ARG A 175 24.88 31.26 9.17
CA ARG A 175 24.45 30.40 10.29
C ARG A 175 22.97 30.58 10.62
N ARG A 176 22.46 31.82 10.62
CA ARG A 176 21.03 32.12 10.83
C ARG A 176 20.16 31.53 9.73
N GLU A 177 20.59 31.59 8.48
CA GLU A 177 19.90 30.98 7.34
C GLU A 177 19.83 29.45 7.50
N ARG A 178 20.95 28.81 7.86
CA ARG A 178 20.99 27.37 8.16
C ARG A 178 19.99 26.98 9.27
N LEU A 179 19.93 27.76 10.35
CA LEU A 179 18.96 27.53 11.43
C LEU A 179 17.51 27.70 10.98
N SER A 180 17.22 28.73 10.18
CA SER A 180 15.88 28.94 9.62
C SER A 180 15.45 27.76 8.75
N ARG A 181 16.35 27.28 7.88
CA ARG A 181 16.12 26.11 7.02
C ARG A 181 15.86 24.83 7.83
N LEU A 182 16.70 24.55 8.83
CA LEU A 182 16.52 23.38 9.71
C LEU A 182 15.19 23.42 10.47
N LYS A 183 14.76 24.59 10.94
CA LYS A 183 13.45 24.76 11.59
C LYS A 183 12.29 24.48 10.63
N GLN A 184 12.37 24.99 9.40
CA GLN A 184 11.35 24.76 8.38
C GLN A 184 11.26 23.28 8.00
N GLU A 185 12.40 22.63 7.76
CA GLU A 185 12.45 21.19 7.47
C GLU A 185 11.90 20.35 8.62
N LEU A 186 12.19 20.71 9.88
CA LEU A 186 11.68 20.00 11.05
C LEU A 186 10.15 20.13 11.14
N ALA A 187 9.61 21.32 10.88
CA ALA A 187 8.16 21.54 10.85
C ALA A 187 7.48 20.69 9.76
N GLN A 188 8.07 20.63 8.56
CA GLN A 188 7.58 19.78 7.48
C GLN A 188 7.60 18.30 7.86
N VAL A 189 8.74 17.81 8.39
CA VAL A 189 8.88 16.40 8.80
C VAL A 189 7.90 16.05 9.91
N LYS A 190 7.63 16.97 10.84
CA LYS A 190 6.63 16.79 11.89
C LYS A 190 5.22 16.62 11.31
N GLN A 191 4.84 17.47 10.36
CA GLN A 191 3.53 17.38 9.71
C GLN A 191 3.40 16.06 8.93
N GLU A 192 4.42 15.68 8.16
CA GLU A 192 4.43 14.41 7.44
C GLU A 192 4.37 13.20 8.39
N LEU A 193 5.00 13.29 9.57
CA LEU A 193 4.91 12.26 10.60
C LEU A 193 3.46 12.09 11.08
N GLN A 194 2.75 13.18 11.35
CA GLN A 194 1.35 13.12 11.79
C GLN A 194 0.45 12.43 10.77
N TYR A 195 0.60 12.74 9.47
CA TYR A 195 -0.17 12.06 8.42
C TYR A 195 0.14 10.57 8.35
N LYS A 196 1.41 10.18 8.54
CA LYS A 196 1.79 8.77 8.58
C LYS A 196 1.25 8.05 9.81
N GLU A 197 1.22 8.70 10.97
CA GLU A 197 0.64 8.13 12.20
C GLU A 197 -0.85 7.84 12.01
N MET A 198 -1.63 8.83 11.55
CA MET A 198 -3.05 8.63 11.25
C MET A 198 -3.27 7.52 10.22
N GLY A 199 -2.45 7.47 9.17
CA GLY A 199 -2.55 6.43 8.14
C GLY A 199 -2.28 5.02 8.67
N VAL A 200 -1.35 4.86 9.62
CA VAL A 200 -1.09 3.57 10.28
C VAL A 200 -2.23 3.20 11.23
N GLU A 201 -2.78 4.15 11.97
CA GLU A 201 -3.94 3.92 12.85
C GLU A 201 -5.16 3.42 12.06
N THR A 202 -5.46 4.01 10.90
CA THR A 202 -6.55 3.56 10.03
C THR A 202 -6.37 2.14 9.49
N LEU A 203 -5.12 1.67 9.35
CA LEU A 203 -4.83 0.30 8.89
C LEU A 203 -4.89 -0.74 10.03
N GLN A 204 -4.95 -0.29 11.28
CA GLN A 204 -5.04 -1.16 12.46
C GLN A 204 -6.48 -1.40 12.92
N GLU A 205 -7.42 -0.54 12.53
CA GLU A 205 -8.87 -0.71 12.74
C GLU A 205 -9.48 -1.72 11.76
#